data_AF-A0A5C6F352-F1
#
_entry.id   AF-A0A5C6F352-F1
#
_cell.length_a   1.000
_cell.length_b   1.000
_cell.length_c   1.000
_cell.angle_alpha   90.00
_cell.angle_beta   90.00
_cell.angle_gamma   90.00
#
_symmetry.space_group_name_H-M   'P 1'
#
loop_
_entity.id
_entity.type
_entity.pdbx_description
1 polymer ?
#
loop_
_entity_poly.entity_id
_entity_poly.type
_entity_poly.pdbx_seq_one_letter_code
_entity_poly.pdbx_strand_id
1 'polypeptide(L)'
;MKPKKRRRAGGSVSRINLKDVAAAQPATQVLLPFESCGGVKHWVMLAIPVLLTVLYAYWPTFLWMEDAWRNEPDYSHGYLVPFLTLMLLVHRGDMFPGIRPSVSYKGISLIVLAILMRFAGRFLYMDFLDAYSLLPLIAGVVWTLLGSAALKWSLPAIGFLFFMIPLPYQAESLLSWKLQGVATSLSTVFLRVLGQPAVSEGHVIWIADQRLLVEQACSGMRIFIGVAALAYFWAVMVKRTWVDRVVLLASVIPLAVFVNAIRITVVGLLYQWVSGEQYRHGIHDWSGYLMIPTAFALLWGVKKFWENLYGPVEHLTARDFVKSTG
;
A
#
# COMPACT_ATOMS: atom_id res chain seq x y z
N MET A 1 56.57 -57.82 25.08
CA MET A 1 55.21 -57.54 25.61
C MET A 1 55.28 -56.27 26.48
N LYS A 2 54.88 -55.11 25.95
CA LYS A 2 54.78 -53.82 26.67
C LYS A 2 53.53 -53.08 26.17
N PRO A 3 52.67 -52.51 27.04
CA PRO A 3 51.33 -52.10 26.65
C PRO A 3 51.28 -50.72 25.98
N LYS A 4 50.45 -50.62 24.92
CA LYS A 4 50.10 -49.39 24.20
C LYS A 4 49.39 -48.40 25.15
N LYS A 5 50.00 -47.23 25.39
CA LYS A 5 49.36 -46.09 26.09
C LYS A 5 48.22 -45.51 25.24
N ARG A 6 46.99 -45.55 25.75
CA ARG A 6 45.83 -44.82 25.23
C ARG A 6 46.08 -43.30 25.34
N ARG A 7 46.03 -42.58 24.22
CA ARG A 7 45.92 -41.12 24.17
C ARG A 7 44.51 -40.73 24.63
N ARG A 8 44.39 -39.99 25.75
CA ARG A 8 43.16 -39.28 26.13
C ARG A 8 43.08 -38.00 25.30
N ALA A 9 42.07 -37.87 24.45
CA ALA A 9 41.73 -36.61 23.81
C ALA A 9 41.12 -35.69 24.88
N GLY A 10 41.86 -34.65 25.27
CA GLY A 10 41.33 -33.56 26.08
C GLY A 10 40.44 -32.68 25.21
N GLY A 11 39.13 -32.90 25.27
CA GLY A 11 38.15 -31.96 24.73
C GLY A 11 38.22 -30.67 25.53
N SER A 12 38.86 -29.65 24.95
CA SER A 12 38.75 -28.27 25.42
C SER A 12 37.30 -27.82 25.26
N VAL A 13 36.52 -27.92 26.34
CA VAL A 13 35.23 -27.23 26.44
C VAL A 13 35.53 -25.74 26.39
N SER A 14 35.42 -25.16 25.20
CA SER A 14 35.43 -23.72 24.99
C SER A 14 34.35 -23.12 25.88
N ARG A 15 34.76 -22.52 27.00
CA ARG A 15 33.86 -21.75 27.86
C ARG A 15 33.26 -20.66 26.98
N ILE A 16 32.00 -20.79 26.63
CA ILE A 16 31.22 -19.66 26.09
C ILE A 16 31.25 -18.62 27.20
N ASN A 17 32.05 -17.59 26.98
CA ASN A 17 32.20 -16.50 27.92
C ASN A 17 30.87 -15.73 27.89
N LEU A 18 30.07 -15.87 28.95
CA LEU A 18 28.77 -15.21 29.09
C LEU A 18 28.85 -13.67 28.95
N LYS A 19 30.05 -13.10 29.11
CA LYS A 19 30.33 -11.68 28.84
C LYS A 19 30.29 -11.33 27.35
N ASP A 20 30.66 -12.25 26.47
CA ASP A 20 30.66 -12.02 25.01
C ASP A 20 29.23 -12.12 24.43
N VAL A 21 28.33 -12.85 25.11
CA VAL A 21 26.88 -12.88 24.77
C VAL A 21 26.18 -11.61 25.28
N ALA A 22 26.64 -11.03 26.39
CA ALA A 22 26.11 -9.77 26.92
C ALA A 22 26.51 -8.53 26.09
N ALA A 23 27.60 -8.61 25.32
CA ALA A 23 28.09 -7.51 24.47
C ALA A 23 27.32 -7.33 23.15
N ALA A 24 26.36 -8.21 22.84
CA ALA A 24 25.56 -8.17 21.60
C ALA A 24 24.08 -7.84 21.81
N GLN A 25 23.69 -7.32 22.98
CA GLN A 25 22.38 -6.67 23.11
C GLN A 25 22.51 -5.24 22.55
N PRO A 26 21.87 -4.89 21.41
CA PRO A 26 21.87 -3.50 20.97
C PRO A 26 21.28 -2.68 22.11
N ALA A 27 22.04 -1.68 22.59
CA ALA A 27 21.68 -0.83 23.72
C ALA A 27 20.18 -0.52 23.67
N THR A 28 19.43 -1.11 24.61
CA THR A 28 17.99 -0.95 24.69
C THR A 28 17.72 0.54 24.82
N GLN A 29 17.25 1.16 23.73
CA GLN A 29 17.04 2.61 23.73
C GLN A 29 16.04 2.90 24.85
N VAL A 30 16.42 3.77 25.79
CA VAL A 30 15.50 4.27 26.80
C VAL A 30 14.46 5.11 26.06
N LEU A 31 13.27 4.55 25.88
CA LEU A 31 12.13 5.21 25.25
C LEU A 31 11.26 5.81 26.35
N LEU A 32 10.89 7.05 26.14
CA LEU A 32 10.07 7.83 27.06
C LEU A 32 8.59 7.74 26.63
N PRO A 33 7.65 7.61 27.58
CA PRO A 33 6.23 7.79 27.30
C PRO A 33 5.99 9.17 26.68
N PHE A 34 5.02 9.26 25.76
CA PHE A 34 4.71 10.53 25.07
C PHE A 34 4.47 11.70 26.05
N GLU A 35 3.80 11.42 27.17
CA GLU A 35 3.47 12.38 28.23
C GLU A 35 4.69 12.95 28.96
N SER A 36 5.80 12.21 28.99
CA SER A 36 7.01 12.62 29.70
C SER A 36 7.90 13.59 28.90
N CYS A 37 7.63 13.76 27.60
CA CYS A 37 8.38 14.66 26.72
C CYS A 37 7.77 16.06 26.59
N GLY A 38 6.82 16.42 27.45
CA GLY A 38 6.16 17.72 27.49
C GLY A 38 4.66 17.65 27.20
N GLY A 39 3.92 18.64 27.70
CA GLY A 39 2.47 18.71 27.49
C GLY A 39 2.09 18.99 26.03
N VAL A 40 0.80 18.83 25.72
CA VAL A 40 0.23 19.04 24.37
C VAL A 40 0.69 20.36 23.74
N LYS A 41 0.79 21.44 24.53
CA LYS A 41 1.23 22.76 24.06
C LYS A 41 2.65 22.75 23.46
N HIS A 42 3.58 22.01 24.05
CA HIS A 42 4.97 21.92 23.56
C HIS A 42 5.02 21.26 22.17
N TRP A 43 4.30 20.15 22.02
CA TRP A 43 4.21 19.43 20.76
C TRP A 43 3.47 20.22 19.68
N VAL A 44 2.41 20.95 20.04
CA VAL A 44 1.70 21.85 19.12
C VAL A 44 2.63 22.98 18.64
N MET A 45 3.41 23.58 19.55
CA MET A 45 4.38 24.62 19.19
C MET A 45 5.49 24.11 18.26
N LEU A 46 5.91 22.85 18.39
CA LEU A 46 6.89 22.24 17.47
C LEU A 46 6.28 21.80 16.15
N ALA A 47 5.07 21.24 16.17
CA ALA A 47 4.42 20.67 14.99
C ALA A 47 3.91 21.74 14.02
N ILE A 48 3.35 22.85 14.51
CA ILE A 48 2.83 23.94 13.68
C ILE A 48 3.88 24.51 12.71
N PRO A 49 5.06 24.98 13.13
CA PRO A 49 6.04 25.57 12.21
C PRO A 49 6.56 24.54 11.21
N VAL A 50 6.73 23.27 11.62
CA VAL A 50 7.11 22.20 10.68
C VAL A 50 6.01 22.00 9.64
N LEU A 51 4.75 21.90 10.07
CA LEU A 51 3.61 21.75 9.17
C LEU A 51 3.50 22.93 8.19
N LEU A 52 3.57 24.16 8.68
CA LEU A 52 3.51 25.37 7.85
C LEU A 52 4.66 25.41 6.84
N THR A 53 5.88 25.02 7.26
CA THR A 53 7.04 24.96 6.37
C THR A 53 6.83 23.92 5.27
N VAL A 54 6.30 22.74 5.61
CA VAL A 54 6.01 21.69 4.63
C VAL A 54 4.92 22.15 3.67
N LEU A 55 3.81 22.71 4.18
CA LEU A 55 2.71 23.22 3.36
C LEU A 55 3.17 24.31 2.39
N TYR A 56 3.99 25.25 2.86
CA TYR A 56 4.56 26.29 2.02
C TYR A 56 5.51 25.71 0.96
N ALA A 57 6.44 24.85 1.37
CA ALA A 57 7.45 24.29 0.48
C ALA A 57 6.85 23.36 -0.60
N TYR A 58 5.79 22.61 -0.27
CA TYR A 58 5.09 21.67 -1.16
C TYR A 58 3.83 22.26 -1.79
N TRP A 59 3.56 23.56 -1.62
CA TRP A 59 2.35 24.18 -2.14
C TRP A 59 2.09 23.89 -3.64
N PRO A 60 3.08 24.05 -4.55
CA PRO A 60 2.87 23.72 -5.96
C PRO A 60 2.61 22.23 -6.19
N THR A 61 3.29 21.36 -5.44
CA THR A 61 3.14 19.91 -5.50
C THR A 61 1.73 19.49 -5.08
N PHE A 62 1.17 20.10 -4.03
CA PHE A 62 -0.19 19.85 -3.58
C PHE A 62 -1.23 20.34 -4.60
N LEU A 63 -1.01 21.49 -5.24
CA LEU A 63 -1.89 21.95 -6.32
C LEU A 63 -1.89 20.99 -7.51
N TRP A 64 -0.72 20.48 -7.91
CA TRP A 64 -0.62 19.47 -8.97
C TRP A 64 -1.33 18.17 -8.61
N MET A 65 -1.17 17.70 -7.37
CA MET A 65 -1.90 16.52 -6.89
C MET A 65 -3.41 16.75 -6.83
N GLU A 66 -3.85 17.92 -6.35
CA GLU A 66 -5.27 18.27 -6.26
C GLU A 66 -5.92 18.37 -7.65
N ASP A 67 -5.22 18.95 -8.62
CA ASP A 67 -5.65 19.00 -10.01
C ASP A 67 -5.85 17.59 -10.58
N ALA A 68 -4.91 16.68 -10.33
CA ALA A 68 -5.05 15.28 -10.71
C ALA A 68 -6.23 14.60 -10.01
N TRP A 69 -6.44 14.84 -8.71
CA TRP A 69 -7.57 14.23 -7.98
C TRP A 69 -8.94 14.76 -8.42
N ARG A 70 -8.99 16.02 -8.86
CA ARG A 70 -10.22 16.68 -9.30
C ARG A 70 -10.57 16.32 -10.74
N ASN A 71 -9.58 16.35 -11.62
CA ASN A 71 -9.80 16.30 -13.06
C ASN A 71 -9.55 14.92 -13.66
N GLU A 72 -8.74 14.08 -13.01
CA GLU A 72 -8.45 12.72 -13.47
C GLU A 72 -9.25 11.69 -12.64
N PRO A 73 -10.28 11.07 -13.23
CA PRO A 73 -11.16 10.18 -12.48
C PRO A 73 -10.44 9.00 -11.82
N ASP A 74 -9.32 8.55 -12.38
CA ASP A 74 -8.52 7.42 -11.89
C ASP A 74 -7.82 7.73 -10.56
N TYR A 75 -7.59 9.02 -10.26
CA TYR A 75 -6.95 9.49 -9.04
C TYR A 75 -7.90 10.15 -8.03
N SER A 76 -9.20 10.15 -8.29
CA SER A 76 -10.24 10.72 -7.39
C SER A 76 -10.19 10.22 -5.94
N HIS A 77 -9.68 9.01 -5.72
CA HIS A 77 -9.48 8.42 -4.38
C HIS A 77 -8.40 9.12 -3.54
N GLY A 78 -7.55 9.96 -4.15
CA GLY A 78 -6.44 10.65 -3.48
C GLY A 78 -6.88 11.51 -2.30
N TYR A 79 -8.06 12.14 -2.35
CA TYR A 79 -8.61 12.89 -1.22
C TYR A 79 -8.85 12.03 0.02
N LEU A 80 -9.17 10.75 -0.14
CA LEU A 80 -9.49 9.84 0.97
C LEU A 80 -8.23 9.34 1.69
N VAL A 81 -7.09 9.27 0.99
CA VAL A 81 -5.86 8.65 1.49
C VAL A 81 -5.29 9.36 2.73
N PRO A 82 -5.21 10.70 2.82
CA PRO A 82 -4.77 11.38 4.04
C PRO A 82 -5.62 11.06 5.27
N PHE A 83 -6.95 10.99 5.13
CA PHE A 83 -7.85 10.65 6.24
C PHE A 83 -7.64 9.22 6.73
N LEU A 84 -7.55 8.27 5.80
CA LEU A 84 -7.27 6.88 6.11
C LEU A 84 -5.86 6.68 6.68
N THR A 85 -4.88 7.49 6.26
CA THR A 85 -3.53 7.52 6.86
C THR A 85 -3.59 7.91 8.33
N LEU A 86 -4.33 8.98 8.67
CA LEU A 86 -4.53 9.40 10.05
C LEU A 86 -5.26 8.33 10.86
N MET A 87 -6.29 7.71 10.29
CA MET A 87 -7.00 6.59 10.91
C MET A 87 -6.06 5.41 11.19
N LEU A 88 -5.15 5.07 10.26
CA LEU A 88 -4.13 4.04 10.47
C LEU A 88 -3.19 4.38 11.63
N LEU A 89 -2.76 5.64 11.73
CA LEU A 89 -1.91 6.09 12.85
C LEU A 89 -2.65 5.99 14.20
N VAL A 90 -3.89 6.47 14.25
CA VAL A 90 -4.73 6.44 15.47
C VAL A 90 -4.98 4.99 15.90
N HIS A 91 -5.35 4.10 14.97
CA HIS A 91 -5.58 2.69 15.28
C HIS A 91 -4.32 1.97 15.79
N ARG A 92 -3.13 2.45 15.39
CA ARG A 92 -1.85 1.91 15.83
C ARG A 92 -1.34 2.57 17.12
N GLY A 93 -2.09 3.52 17.69
CA GLY A 93 -1.70 4.28 18.88
C GLY A 93 -1.29 3.39 20.07
N ASP A 94 -2.01 2.29 20.31
CA ASP A 94 -1.70 1.35 21.40
C ASP A 94 -0.34 0.65 21.24
N MET A 95 0.17 0.55 20.01
CA MET A 95 1.48 -0.04 19.70
C MET A 95 2.61 1.00 19.66
N PHE A 96 2.33 2.25 20.05
CA PHE A 96 3.31 3.31 19.97
C PHE A 96 4.49 3.02 20.91
N PRO A 97 5.73 2.93 20.39
CA PRO A 97 6.88 2.47 21.17
C PRO A 97 7.43 3.51 22.15
N GLY A 98 6.91 4.74 22.14
CA GLY A 98 7.46 5.88 22.87
C GLY A 98 8.42 6.72 22.04
N ILE A 99 8.92 7.80 22.65
CA ILE A 99 9.74 8.83 22.02
C ILE A 99 11.18 8.75 22.55
N ARG A 100 12.16 9.07 21.69
CA ARG A 100 13.55 9.24 22.12
C ARG A 100 13.74 10.58 22.85
N PRO A 101 14.48 10.64 23.97
CA PRO A 101 14.74 11.91 24.70
C PRO A 101 15.50 12.98 23.90
N SER A 102 16.17 12.62 22.81
CA SER A 102 17.01 13.50 22.01
C SER A 102 16.76 13.32 20.52
N VAL A 103 16.97 14.41 19.78
CA VAL A 103 16.85 14.46 18.32
C VAL A 103 17.83 13.48 17.67
N SER A 104 17.36 12.76 16.64
CA SER A 104 18.19 11.84 15.87
C SER A 104 18.65 12.46 14.56
N TYR A 105 19.89 12.95 14.52
CA TYR A 105 20.48 13.53 13.30
C TYR A 105 20.51 12.56 12.10
N LYS A 106 20.42 11.24 12.32
CA LYS A 106 20.30 10.27 11.23
C LYS A 106 19.05 10.49 10.37
N GLY A 107 17.96 11.02 10.94
CA GLY A 107 16.73 11.34 10.19
C GLY A 107 16.93 12.42 9.13
N ILE A 108 17.94 13.29 9.31
CA ILE A 108 18.30 14.33 8.33
C ILE A 108 18.68 13.69 6.98
N SER A 109 19.24 12.48 6.96
CA SER A 109 19.55 11.79 5.70
C SER A 109 18.33 11.61 4.80
N LEU A 110 17.15 11.31 5.37
CA LEU A 110 15.90 11.19 4.61
C LEU A 110 15.35 12.55 4.19
N ILE A 111 15.55 13.59 5.00
CA ILE A 111 15.17 14.96 4.66
C ILE A 111 16.03 15.46 3.49
N VAL A 112 17.34 15.22 3.52
CA VAL A 112 18.26 15.53 2.43
C VAL A 112 17.87 14.76 1.17
N LEU A 113 17.56 13.46 1.29
CA LEU A 113 17.05 12.67 0.18
C LEU A 113 15.78 13.28 -0.43
N ALA A 114 14.82 13.70 0.40
CA ALA A 114 13.62 14.38 -0.06
C ALA A 114 13.96 15.67 -0.82
N ILE A 115 14.84 16.52 -0.27
CA ILE A 115 15.28 17.76 -0.94
C ILE A 115 15.95 17.46 -2.28
N LEU A 116 16.81 16.45 -2.36
CA LEU A 116 17.46 16.02 -3.60
C LEU A 116 16.44 15.50 -4.62
N MET A 117 15.44 14.72 -4.19
CA MET A 117 14.35 14.27 -5.03
C MET A 117 13.51 15.44 -5.55
N ARG A 118 13.19 16.44 -4.72
CA ARG A 118 12.50 17.66 -5.15
C ARG A 118 13.31 18.42 -6.18
N PHE A 119 14.61 18.62 -5.92
CA PHE A 119 15.50 19.32 -6.82
C PHE A 119 15.59 18.59 -8.17
N ALA A 120 15.79 17.27 -8.15
CA ALA A 120 15.81 16.45 -9.36
C ALA A 120 14.45 16.45 -10.07
N GLY A 121 13.34 16.35 -9.35
CA GLY A 121 11.99 16.41 -9.89
C GLY A 121 11.74 17.72 -10.61
N ARG A 122 12.13 18.84 -10.02
CA ARG A 122 12.00 20.15 -10.66
C ARG A 122 12.95 20.35 -11.84
N PHE A 123 14.19 19.85 -11.73
CA PHE A 123 15.20 19.97 -12.78
C PHE A 123 14.86 19.11 -14.02
N LEU A 124 14.29 17.92 -13.80
CA LEU A 124 13.91 16.97 -14.84
C LEU A 124 12.45 17.14 -15.32
N TYR A 125 11.71 18.12 -14.80
CA TYR A 125 10.28 18.32 -15.07
C TYR A 125 9.43 17.07 -14.77
N MET A 126 9.74 16.40 -13.65
CA MET A 126 9.08 15.21 -13.15
C MET A 126 8.28 15.54 -11.87
N ASP A 127 7.06 16.05 -12.02
CA ASP A 127 6.22 16.47 -10.88
C ASP A 127 5.88 15.29 -9.94
N PHE A 128 5.72 14.07 -10.49
CA PHE A 128 5.52 12.86 -9.68
C PHE A 128 6.69 12.58 -8.73
N LEU A 129 7.94 12.87 -9.15
CA LEU A 129 9.12 12.67 -8.32
C LEU A 129 9.18 13.67 -7.16
N ASP A 130 8.75 14.91 -7.44
CA ASP A 130 8.56 15.94 -6.43
C ASP A 130 7.48 15.55 -5.42
N ALA A 131 6.35 14.97 -5.86
CA ALA A 131 5.33 14.44 -4.97
C ALA A 131 5.84 13.25 -4.13
N TYR A 132 6.55 12.30 -4.72
CA TYR A 132 7.13 11.15 -3.99
C TYR A 132 8.16 11.54 -2.95
N SER A 133 8.81 12.70 -3.08
CA SER A 133 9.73 13.21 -2.06
C SER A 133 9.06 13.51 -0.70
N LEU A 134 7.73 13.65 -0.68
CA LEU A 134 6.96 13.84 0.55
C LEU A 134 7.08 12.64 1.51
N LEU A 135 7.19 11.41 0.98
CA LEU A 135 7.33 10.19 1.78
C LEU A 135 8.63 10.17 2.61
N PRO A 136 9.83 10.31 2.01
CA PRO A 136 11.07 10.39 2.77
C PRO A 136 11.13 11.66 3.63
N LEU A 137 10.48 12.76 3.25
CA LEU A 137 10.40 13.94 4.11
C LEU A 137 9.66 13.64 5.42
N ILE A 138 8.45 13.09 5.34
CA ILE A 138 7.64 12.74 6.51
C ILE A 138 8.39 11.69 7.36
N ALA A 139 8.97 10.67 6.71
CA ALA A 139 9.79 9.67 7.40
C ALA A 139 11.00 10.29 8.10
N GLY A 140 11.68 11.24 7.46
CA GLY A 140 12.82 11.97 8.01
C GLY A 140 12.46 12.85 9.20
N VAL A 141 11.33 13.56 9.13
CA VAL A 141 10.79 14.37 10.24
C VAL A 141 10.45 13.47 11.43
N VAL A 142 9.72 12.37 11.21
CA VAL A 142 9.39 11.40 12.26
C VAL A 142 10.65 10.81 12.88
N TRP A 143 11.64 10.40 12.07
CA TRP A 143 12.88 9.84 12.59
C TRP A 143 13.68 10.86 13.38
N THR A 144 13.76 12.11 12.90
CA THR A 144 14.52 13.18 13.55
C THR A 144 13.92 13.54 14.90
N LEU A 145 12.60 13.71 14.98
CA LEU A 145 11.90 14.18 16.18
C LEU A 145 11.57 13.05 17.16
N LEU A 146 11.11 11.90 16.67
CA LEU A 146 10.54 10.83 17.50
C LEU A 146 11.47 9.60 17.62
N GLY A 147 12.42 9.45 16.70
CA GLY A 147 13.40 8.37 16.69
C GLY A 147 13.03 7.19 15.77
N SER A 148 13.94 6.22 15.65
CA SER A 148 13.81 5.10 14.69
C SER A 148 12.69 4.12 15.05
N ALA A 149 12.36 3.97 16.34
CA ALA A 149 11.27 3.10 16.77
C ALA A 149 9.92 3.67 16.31
N ALA A 150 9.70 4.96 16.53
CA ALA A 150 8.52 5.68 16.05
C ALA A 150 8.41 5.68 14.51
N LEU A 151 9.53 5.83 13.79
CA LEU A 151 9.55 5.67 12.33
C LEU A 151 9.05 4.29 11.92
N LYS A 152 9.62 3.21 12.48
CA LYS A 152 9.18 1.83 12.15
C LYS A 152 7.71 1.59 12.46
N TRP A 153 7.21 2.20 13.53
CA TRP A 153 5.81 2.15 13.91
C TRP A 153 4.89 2.86 12.91
N SER A 154 5.30 4.03 12.39
CA SER A 154 4.54 4.84 11.44
C SER A 154 4.74 4.46 9.97
N LEU A 155 5.77 3.66 9.63
CA LEU A 155 6.08 3.23 8.26
C LEU A 155 4.87 2.71 7.47
N PRO A 156 3.96 1.88 8.04
CA PRO A 156 2.76 1.46 7.30
C PRO A 156 1.85 2.63 6.91
N ALA A 157 1.69 3.63 7.77
CA ALA A 157 0.90 4.82 7.46
C ALA A 157 1.60 5.71 6.42
N ILE A 158 2.92 5.91 6.56
CA ILE A 158 3.71 6.65 5.55
C ILE A 158 3.67 5.94 4.20
N GLY A 159 3.75 4.60 4.19
CA GLY A 159 3.64 3.79 2.99
C GLY A 159 2.25 3.91 2.34
N PHE A 160 1.20 4.08 3.14
CA PHE A 160 -0.16 4.27 2.60
C PHE A 160 -0.32 5.59 1.86
N LEU A 161 0.43 6.65 2.22
CA LEU A 161 0.45 7.92 1.48
C LEU A 161 0.93 7.77 0.03
N PHE A 162 1.62 6.66 -0.31
CA PHE A 162 1.97 6.36 -1.70
C PHE A 162 0.75 6.39 -2.63
N PHE A 163 -0.41 5.90 -2.16
CA PHE A 163 -1.62 5.80 -2.98
C PHE A 163 -2.27 7.15 -3.30
N MET A 164 -1.90 8.24 -2.64
CA MET A 164 -2.43 9.56 -2.99
C MET A 164 -1.65 10.23 -4.12
N ILE A 165 -0.48 9.71 -4.47
CA ILE A 165 0.44 10.33 -5.43
C ILE A 165 0.18 9.73 -6.82
N PRO A 166 -0.15 10.56 -7.83
CA PRO A 166 -0.31 10.07 -9.20
C PRO A 166 0.96 9.39 -9.73
N LEU A 167 0.78 8.31 -10.46
CA LEU A 167 1.90 7.55 -11.05
C LEU A 167 2.53 8.34 -12.20
N PRO A 168 3.81 8.08 -12.53
CA PRO A 168 4.37 8.61 -13.77
C PRO A 168 3.60 8.04 -14.97
N TYR A 169 3.31 8.92 -15.95
CA TYR A 169 2.51 8.60 -17.13
C TYR A 169 2.96 7.30 -17.83
N GLN A 170 4.26 7.04 -17.92
CA GLN A 170 4.78 5.82 -18.56
C GLN A 170 4.37 4.55 -17.80
N ALA A 171 4.40 4.57 -16.46
CA ALA A 171 4.00 3.43 -15.64
C ALA A 171 2.49 3.23 -15.70
N GLU A 172 1.72 4.33 -15.63
CA GLU A 172 0.26 4.31 -15.75
C GLU A 172 -0.18 3.76 -17.11
N SER A 173 0.41 4.24 -18.21
CA SER A 173 0.10 3.80 -19.57
C SER A 173 0.45 2.33 -19.78
N LEU A 174 1.63 1.89 -19.32
CA LEU A 174 2.03 0.49 -19.41
C LEU A 174 1.10 -0.43 -18.60
N LEU A 175 0.72 -0.02 -17.39
CA LEU A 175 -0.17 -0.80 -16.53
C LEU A 175 -1.58 -0.87 -17.12
N SER A 176 -2.11 0.26 -17.59
CA SER A 176 -3.38 0.36 -18.31
C SER A 176 -3.41 -0.59 -19.49
N TRP A 177 -2.41 -0.53 -20.37
CA TRP A 177 -2.33 -1.38 -21.56
C TRP A 177 -2.38 -2.87 -21.24
N LYS A 178 -1.65 -3.29 -20.20
CA LYS A 178 -1.64 -4.68 -19.73
C LYS A 178 -2.99 -5.10 -19.14
N LEU A 179 -3.57 -4.27 -18.27
CA LEU A 179 -4.87 -4.56 -17.64
C LEU A 179 -5.98 -4.64 -18.70
N GLN A 180 -5.98 -3.72 -19.68
CA GLN A 180 -6.91 -3.76 -20.80
C GLN A 180 -6.78 -5.05 -21.60
N GLY A 181 -5.56 -5.47 -21.95
CA GLY A 181 -5.38 -6.66 -22.79
C GLY A 181 -5.93 -7.93 -22.13
N VAL A 182 -5.68 -8.09 -20.84
CA VAL A 182 -6.22 -9.22 -20.06
C VAL A 182 -7.73 -9.10 -19.90
N ALA A 183 -8.25 -7.91 -19.59
CA ALA A 183 -9.68 -7.68 -19.44
C ALA A 183 -10.43 -7.92 -20.76
N THR A 184 -9.93 -7.43 -21.90
CA THR A 184 -10.47 -7.67 -23.25
C THR A 184 -10.56 -9.17 -23.55
N SER A 185 -9.50 -9.92 -23.28
CA SER A 185 -9.47 -11.36 -23.49
C SER A 185 -10.53 -12.08 -22.63
N LEU A 186 -10.60 -11.72 -21.34
CA LEU A 186 -11.56 -12.33 -20.40
C LEU A 186 -13.01 -11.95 -20.73
N SER A 187 -13.28 -10.70 -21.11
CA SER A 187 -14.60 -10.25 -21.57
C SER A 187 -15.04 -10.94 -22.84
N THR A 188 -14.12 -11.21 -23.78
CA THR A 188 -14.44 -11.98 -24.98
C THR A 188 -14.95 -13.37 -24.62
N VAL A 189 -14.30 -14.03 -23.63
CA VAL A 189 -14.76 -15.33 -23.13
C VAL A 189 -16.14 -15.20 -22.49
N PHE A 190 -16.38 -14.21 -21.64
CA PHE A 190 -17.68 -14.00 -21.00
C PHE A 190 -18.80 -13.76 -22.03
N LEU A 191 -18.54 -12.93 -23.05
CA LEU A 191 -19.50 -12.68 -24.13
C LEU A 191 -19.83 -13.98 -24.89
N ARG A 192 -18.84 -14.81 -25.21
CA ARG A 192 -19.06 -16.13 -25.84
C ARG A 192 -19.89 -17.07 -24.98
N VAL A 193 -19.60 -17.13 -23.68
CA VAL A 193 -20.38 -17.93 -22.72
C VAL A 193 -21.83 -17.46 -22.65
N LEU A 194 -22.08 -16.16 -22.82
CA LEU A 194 -23.41 -15.55 -22.89
C LEU A 194 -24.06 -15.63 -24.29
N GLY A 195 -23.50 -16.44 -25.20
CA GLY A 195 -24.07 -16.71 -26.52
C GLY A 195 -23.76 -15.67 -27.58
N GLN A 196 -22.85 -14.73 -27.32
CA GLN A 196 -22.47 -13.69 -28.29
C GLN A 196 -21.29 -14.13 -29.17
N PRO A 197 -21.35 -13.92 -30.50
CA PRO A 197 -20.25 -14.23 -31.40
C PRO A 197 -19.15 -13.16 -31.28
N ALA A 198 -18.36 -13.25 -30.21
CA ALA A 198 -17.33 -12.26 -29.87
C ALA A 198 -15.91 -12.72 -30.26
N VAL A 199 -15.11 -11.84 -30.86
CA VAL A 199 -13.68 -12.06 -31.16
C VAL A 199 -12.90 -10.81 -30.79
N SER A 200 -11.76 -10.96 -30.13
CA SER A 200 -10.88 -9.84 -29.78
C SER A 200 -9.66 -9.76 -30.69
N GLU A 201 -9.31 -8.53 -31.05
CA GLU A 201 -8.10 -8.16 -31.77
C GLU A 201 -7.45 -6.97 -31.05
N GLY A 202 -6.36 -7.21 -30.33
CA GLY A 202 -5.78 -6.20 -29.43
C GLY A 202 -6.77 -5.79 -28.34
N HIS A 203 -7.11 -4.49 -28.27
CA HIS A 203 -8.09 -3.93 -27.34
C HIS A 203 -9.46 -3.67 -27.98
N VAL A 204 -9.74 -4.27 -29.13
CA VAL A 204 -11.05 -4.20 -29.80
C VAL A 204 -11.75 -5.54 -29.68
N ILE A 205 -13.03 -5.53 -29.31
CA ILE A 205 -13.90 -6.70 -29.32
C ILE A 205 -14.92 -6.52 -30.44
N TRP A 206 -14.87 -7.42 -31.43
CA TRP A 206 -15.89 -7.58 -32.45
C TRP A 206 -17.02 -8.43 -31.89
N ILE A 207 -18.26 -7.95 -31.95
CA ILE A 207 -19.45 -8.68 -31.55
C ILE A 207 -20.42 -8.64 -32.74
N ALA A 208 -20.49 -9.75 -33.49
CA ALA A 208 -21.06 -9.76 -34.84
C ALA A 208 -20.44 -8.62 -35.69
N ASP A 209 -21.26 -7.70 -36.22
CA ASP A 209 -20.79 -6.58 -37.06
C ASP A 209 -20.43 -5.32 -36.26
N GLN A 210 -20.56 -5.35 -34.92
CA GLN A 210 -20.27 -4.21 -34.06
C GLN A 210 -18.85 -4.27 -33.48
N ARG A 211 -18.18 -3.12 -33.48
CA ARG A 211 -16.88 -2.94 -32.81
C ARG A 211 -17.07 -2.28 -31.44
N LEU A 212 -16.55 -2.92 -30.40
CA LEU A 212 -16.44 -2.36 -29.06
C LEU A 212 -14.97 -2.03 -28.80
N LEU A 213 -14.64 -0.74 -28.76
CA LEU A 213 -13.30 -0.28 -28.41
C LEU A 213 -13.16 -0.26 -26.89
N VAL A 214 -12.19 -1.00 -26.36
CA VAL A 214 -11.81 -0.91 -24.94
C VAL A 214 -10.85 0.26 -24.77
N GLU A 215 -11.42 1.45 -24.70
CA GLU A 215 -10.67 2.71 -24.57
C GLU A 215 -9.98 2.83 -23.19
N GLN A 216 -9.18 3.89 -23.01
CA GLN A 216 -8.52 4.20 -21.74
C GLN A 216 -9.50 4.28 -20.56
N ALA A 217 -10.73 4.75 -20.78
CA ALA A 217 -11.78 4.74 -19.77
C ALA A 217 -12.16 3.33 -19.26
N CYS A 218 -11.76 2.27 -19.97
CA CYS A 218 -11.93 0.86 -19.61
C CYS A 218 -10.63 0.18 -19.15
N SER A 219 -9.60 0.96 -18.81
CA SER A 219 -8.32 0.42 -18.31
C SER A 219 -8.44 -0.37 -17.01
N GLY A 220 -9.43 -0.03 -16.20
CA GLY A 220 -9.59 -0.57 -14.85
C GLY A 220 -8.61 0.03 -13.85
N MET A 221 -7.83 1.06 -14.22
CA MET A 221 -6.85 1.71 -13.35
C MET A 221 -7.47 2.26 -12.07
N ARG A 222 -8.58 3.01 -12.18
CA ARG A 222 -9.34 3.50 -11.01
C ARG A 222 -9.68 2.40 -10.01
N ILE A 223 -10.19 1.28 -10.51
CA ILE A 223 -10.59 0.14 -9.68
C ILE A 223 -9.34 -0.50 -9.08
N PHE A 224 -8.29 -0.69 -9.88
CA PHE A 224 -7.03 -1.29 -9.44
C PHE A 224 -6.39 -0.49 -8.30
N ILE A 225 -6.17 0.82 -8.47
CA ILE A 225 -5.52 1.65 -7.44
C ILE A 225 -6.41 1.75 -6.19
N GLY A 226 -7.72 1.95 -6.36
CA GLY A 226 -8.65 2.04 -5.23
C GLY A 226 -8.71 0.74 -4.40
N VAL A 227 -8.78 -0.41 -5.06
CA VAL A 227 -8.76 -1.73 -4.42
C VAL A 227 -7.39 -2.03 -3.82
N ALA A 228 -6.29 -1.61 -4.46
CA ALA A 228 -4.94 -1.75 -3.93
C ALA A 228 -4.76 -0.95 -2.63
N ALA A 229 -5.21 0.29 -2.61
CA ALA A 229 -5.19 1.14 -1.43
C ALA A 229 -6.00 0.49 -0.30
N LEU A 230 -7.22 0.05 -0.59
CA LEU A 230 -8.06 -0.58 0.42
C LEU A 230 -7.49 -1.91 0.94
N ALA A 231 -6.95 -2.75 0.06
CA ALA A 231 -6.29 -3.99 0.43
C ALA A 231 -5.08 -3.72 1.33
N TYR A 232 -4.28 -2.69 1.02
CA TYR A 232 -3.19 -2.26 1.89
C TYR A 232 -3.71 -1.80 3.26
N PHE A 233 -4.72 -0.92 3.27
CA PHE A 233 -5.32 -0.41 4.49
C PHE A 233 -5.80 -1.56 5.40
N TRP A 234 -6.53 -2.54 4.84
CA TRP A 234 -6.95 -3.72 5.60
C TRP A 234 -5.80 -4.62 6.01
N ALA A 235 -4.81 -4.85 5.14
CA ALA A 235 -3.63 -5.64 5.49
C ALA A 235 -2.88 -5.06 6.70
N VAL A 236 -2.86 -3.73 6.85
CA VAL A 236 -2.26 -3.06 8.01
C VAL A 236 -3.16 -3.12 9.25
N MET A 237 -4.48 -3.00 9.09
CA MET A 237 -5.45 -3.07 10.19
C MET A 237 -5.60 -4.48 10.78
N VAL A 238 -5.40 -5.54 9.98
CA VAL A 238 -5.60 -6.93 10.41
C VAL A 238 -4.45 -7.40 11.32
N LYS A 239 -4.81 -7.82 12.54
CA LYS A 239 -3.94 -8.49 13.52
C LYS A 239 -3.83 -9.99 13.23
N ARG A 240 -3.32 -10.37 12.06
CA ARG A 240 -3.07 -11.77 11.68
C ARG A 240 -1.68 -11.97 11.06
N THR A 241 -1.40 -13.20 10.64
CA THR A 241 -0.12 -13.62 10.05
C THR A 241 0.22 -12.81 8.79
N TRP A 242 1.50 -12.76 8.44
CA TRP A 242 1.95 -12.03 7.25
C TRP A 242 1.41 -12.64 5.94
N VAL A 243 1.01 -13.91 5.96
CA VAL A 243 0.39 -14.62 4.83
C VAL A 243 -0.93 -13.97 4.45
N ASP A 244 -1.79 -13.67 5.43
CA ASP A 244 -3.10 -13.05 5.18
C ASP A 244 -2.96 -11.70 4.48
N ARG A 245 -1.93 -10.93 4.86
CA ARG A 245 -1.60 -9.65 4.22
C ARG A 245 -1.21 -9.84 2.76
N VAL A 246 -0.34 -10.81 2.48
CA VAL A 246 0.12 -11.11 1.13
C VAL A 246 -1.03 -11.60 0.26
N VAL A 247 -1.92 -12.44 0.78
CA VAL A 247 -3.08 -12.94 0.03
C VAL A 247 -4.04 -11.80 -0.33
N LEU A 248 -4.35 -10.92 0.62
CA LEU A 248 -5.17 -9.74 0.34
C LEU A 248 -4.55 -8.86 -0.74
N LEU A 249 -3.26 -8.56 -0.64
CA LEU A 249 -2.56 -7.73 -1.64
C LEU A 249 -2.47 -8.44 -3.01
N ALA A 250 -2.21 -9.73 -3.03
CA ALA A 250 -2.14 -10.51 -4.26
C ALA A 250 -3.52 -10.63 -4.94
N SER A 251 -4.61 -10.62 -4.17
CA SER A 251 -5.97 -10.69 -4.71
C SER A 251 -6.41 -9.43 -5.49
N VAL A 252 -5.71 -8.30 -5.31
CA VAL A 252 -6.04 -7.02 -5.97
C VAL A 252 -6.01 -7.15 -7.49
N ILE A 253 -4.95 -7.75 -8.06
CA ILE A 253 -4.77 -7.88 -9.51
C ILE A 253 -5.89 -8.72 -10.16
N PRO A 254 -6.12 -9.99 -9.76
CA PRO A 254 -7.16 -10.79 -10.38
C PRO A 254 -8.55 -10.18 -10.14
N LEU A 255 -8.77 -9.56 -8.99
CA LEU A 255 -10.05 -8.92 -8.70
C LEU A 255 -10.30 -7.70 -9.61
N ALA A 256 -9.32 -6.82 -9.77
CA ALA A 256 -9.44 -5.65 -10.64
C ALA A 256 -9.69 -6.06 -12.09
N VAL A 257 -8.97 -7.07 -12.59
CA VAL A 257 -9.18 -7.63 -13.94
C VAL A 257 -10.57 -8.25 -14.08
N PHE A 258 -11.01 -9.04 -13.10
CA PHE A 258 -12.29 -9.72 -13.14
C PHE A 258 -13.47 -8.74 -13.14
N VAL A 259 -13.44 -7.75 -12.23
CA VAL A 259 -14.45 -6.69 -12.18
C VAL A 259 -14.42 -5.92 -13.50
N ASN A 260 -13.25 -5.50 -13.98
CA ASN A 260 -13.18 -4.77 -15.25
C ASN A 260 -13.69 -5.60 -16.45
N ALA A 261 -13.44 -6.90 -16.46
CA ALA A 261 -13.94 -7.78 -17.52
C ALA A 261 -15.46 -7.92 -17.50
N ILE A 262 -16.08 -7.97 -16.31
CA ILE A 262 -17.55 -7.89 -16.15
C ILE A 262 -18.05 -6.56 -16.70
N ARG A 263 -17.38 -5.44 -16.40
CA ARG A 263 -17.79 -4.12 -16.90
C ARG A 263 -17.85 -4.09 -18.42
N ILE A 264 -16.76 -4.49 -19.07
CA ILE A 264 -16.66 -4.51 -20.54
C ILE A 264 -17.73 -5.44 -21.13
N THR A 265 -17.99 -6.58 -20.50
CA THR A 265 -19.05 -7.52 -20.93
C THR A 265 -20.44 -6.87 -20.85
N VAL A 266 -20.77 -6.24 -19.72
CA VAL A 266 -22.06 -5.56 -19.53
C VAL A 266 -22.23 -4.41 -20.52
N VAL A 267 -21.20 -3.59 -20.71
CA VAL A 267 -21.22 -2.50 -21.71
C VAL A 267 -21.42 -3.07 -23.12
N GLY A 268 -20.69 -4.13 -23.48
CA GLY A 268 -20.81 -4.78 -24.78
C GLY A 268 -22.21 -5.34 -25.06
N LEU A 269 -22.86 -5.94 -24.06
CA LEU A 269 -24.24 -6.41 -24.18
C LEU A 269 -25.25 -5.25 -24.31
N LEU A 270 -25.11 -4.22 -23.48
CA LEU A 270 -26.00 -3.05 -23.53
C LEU A 270 -25.90 -2.30 -24.87
N TYR A 271 -24.71 -2.24 -25.46
CA TYR A 271 -24.47 -1.59 -26.74
C TYR A 271 -25.20 -2.25 -27.91
N GLN A 272 -25.57 -3.53 -27.80
CA GLN A 272 -26.39 -4.19 -28.81
C GLN A 272 -27.82 -3.66 -28.83
N TRP A 273 -28.32 -3.18 -27.69
CA TRP A 273 -29.72 -2.79 -27.51
C TRP A 273 -29.89 -1.27 -27.53
N VAL A 274 -28.79 -0.51 -27.53
CA VAL A 274 -28.77 0.95 -27.41
C VAL A 274 -27.90 1.56 -28.51
N SER A 275 -28.52 2.33 -29.40
CA SER A 275 -27.86 2.96 -30.56
C SER A 275 -27.50 4.44 -30.38
N GLY A 276 -27.99 5.11 -29.32
CA GLY A 276 -27.76 6.54 -29.08
C GLY A 276 -26.44 6.84 -28.35
N GLU A 277 -25.65 7.78 -28.86
CA GLU A 277 -24.35 8.20 -28.31
C GLU A 277 -24.45 8.72 -26.87
N GLN A 278 -25.49 9.48 -26.56
CA GLN A 278 -25.71 10.01 -25.21
C GLN A 278 -25.99 8.91 -24.17
N TYR A 279 -26.69 7.85 -24.57
CA TYR A 279 -26.92 6.69 -23.72
C TYR A 279 -25.63 5.89 -23.51
N ARG A 280 -24.76 5.83 -24.52
CA ARG A 280 -23.45 5.17 -24.42
C ARG A 280 -22.56 5.85 -23.39
N HIS A 281 -22.51 7.19 -23.36
CA HIS A 281 -21.76 7.93 -22.34
C HIS A 281 -22.33 7.70 -20.93
N GLY A 282 -23.65 7.78 -20.77
CA GLY A 282 -24.31 7.49 -19.49
C GLY A 282 -24.04 6.06 -18.98
N ILE A 283 -24.05 5.05 -19.85
CA ILE A 283 -23.71 3.66 -19.49
C ILE A 283 -22.25 3.55 -19.02
N HIS A 284 -21.32 4.27 -19.63
CA HIS A 284 -19.91 4.26 -19.22
C HIS A 284 -19.70 4.86 -17.83
N ASP A 285 -20.37 5.97 -17.53
CA ASP A 285 -20.26 6.64 -16.22
C ASP A 285 -20.86 5.80 -15.11
N TRP A 286 -22.11 5.33 -15.30
CA TRP A 286 -22.81 4.50 -14.32
C TRP A 286 -22.09 3.18 -14.05
N SER A 287 -21.60 2.53 -15.12
CA SER A 287 -20.81 1.32 -14.96
C SER A 287 -19.46 1.59 -14.27
N GLY A 288 -18.88 2.78 -14.42
CA GLY A 288 -17.70 3.18 -13.64
C GLY A 288 -18.00 3.29 -12.15
N TYR A 289 -19.09 3.98 -11.78
CA TYR A 289 -19.47 4.17 -10.38
C TYR A 289 -19.89 2.88 -9.68
N LEU A 290 -20.64 2.00 -10.35
CA LEU A 290 -21.14 0.75 -9.76
C LEU A 290 -19.98 -0.22 -9.42
N MET A 291 -18.90 -0.18 -10.19
CA MET A 291 -17.84 -1.17 -10.10
C MET A 291 -16.89 -0.95 -8.93
N ILE A 292 -16.82 0.26 -8.38
CA ILE A 292 -16.05 0.53 -7.16
C ILE A 292 -16.68 -0.20 -5.94
N PRO A 293 -17.99 -0.03 -5.63
CA PRO A 293 -18.67 -0.84 -4.62
C PRO A 293 -18.59 -2.35 -4.88
N THR A 294 -18.70 -2.79 -6.13
CA THR A 294 -18.55 -4.23 -6.46
C THR A 294 -17.16 -4.74 -6.12
N ALA A 295 -16.11 -4.01 -6.48
CA ALA A 295 -14.75 -4.40 -6.15
C ALA A 295 -14.49 -4.39 -4.64
N PHE A 296 -15.04 -3.40 -3.92
CA PHE A 296 -15.02 -3.36 -2.46
C PHE A 296 -15.68 -4.61 -1.85
N ALA A 297 -16.90 -4.94 -2.29
CA ALA A 297 -17.67 -6.06 -1.77
C ALA A 297 -16.96 -7.41 -2.03
N LEU A 298 -16.37 -7.57 -3.20
CA LEU A 298 -15.61 -8.77 -3.55
C LEU A 298 -14.30 -8.87 -2.75
N LEU A 299 -13.55 -7.77 -2.56
CA LEU A 299 -12.35 -7.78 -1.71
C LEU A 299 -12.71 -8.12 -0.26
N TRP A 300 -13.82 -7.57 0.25
CA TRP A 300 -14.34 -7.93 1.57
C TRP A 300 -14.76 -9.40 1.63
N GLY A 301 -15.38 -9.92 0.57
CA GLY A 301 -15.70 -11.34 0.41
C GLY A 301 -14.46 -12.24 0.46
N VAL A 302 -13.40 -11.88 -0.27
CA VAL A 302 -12.10 -12.58 -0.24
C VAL A 302 -11.52 -12.57 1.16
N LYS A 303 -11.51 -11.41 1.82
CA LYS A 303 -11.04 -11.28 3.21
C LYS A 303 -11.82 -12.23 4.13
N LYS A 304 -13.15 -12.19 4.10
CA LYS A 304 -14.02 -12.99 4.97
C LYS A 304 -13.89 -14.49 4.67
N PHE A 305 -13.83 -14.87 3.40
CA PHE A 305 -13.63 -16.25 2.98
C PHE A 305 -12.28 -16.78 3.47
N TRP A 306 -11.21 -16.03 3.28
CA TRP A 306 -9.88 -16.39 3.76
C TRP A 306 -9.83 -16.51 5.30
N GLU A 307 -10.47 -15.57 6.00
CA GLU A 307 -10.55 -15.57 7.46
C GLU A 307 -11.28 -16.78 8.03
N ASN A 308 -12.27 -17.31 7.30
CA ASN A 308 -13.01 -18.51 7.66
C ASN A 308 -12.28 -19.80 7.29
N LEU A 309 -11.49 -19.80 6.21
CA LEU A 309 -10.76 -20.98 5.74
C LEU A 309 -9.53 -21.29 6.62
N TYR A 310 -8.84 -20.25 7.08
CA TYR A 310 -7.69 -20.37 8.00
C TYR A 310 -8.02 -19.75 9.35
N GLY A 311 -8.24 -20.61 10.35
CA GLY A 311 -8.36 -20.20 11.74
C GLY A 311 -7.05 -19.56 12.24
N PRO A 312 -7.12 -18.59 13.17
CA PRO A 312 -5.92 -18.00 13.75
C PRO A 312 -5.12 -19.11 14.45
N VAL A 313 -3.89 -19.34 13.99
CA VAL A 313 -2.99 -20.26 14.68
C VAL A 313 -2.60 -19.59 15.98
N GLU A 314 -3.08 -20.13 17.10
CA GLU A 314 -2.69 -19.68 18.42
C GLU A 314 -1.19 -19.96 18.56
N HIS A 315 -0.37 -18.91 18.50
CA HIS A 315 1.07 -19.02 18.73
C HIS A 315 1.27 -19.25 20.23
N LEU A 316 1.13 -20.50 20.68
CA LEU A 316 1.54 -20.92 22.02
C LEU A 316 3.03 -20.58 22.15
N THR A 317 3.33 -19.59 22.98
CA THR A 317 4.70 -19.18 23.22
C THR A 317 5.29 -20.15 24.24
N ALA A 318 6.59 -20.47 24.18
CA ALA A 318 7.22 -21.39 25.14
C ALA A 318 6.96 -21.03 26.63
N ARG A 319 6.63 -19.76 26.92
CA ARG A 319 6.20 -19.28 28.25
C ARG A 319 4.87 -19.87 28.73
N ASP A 320 3.97 -20.23 27.83
CA ASP A 320 2.66 -20.78 28.16
C ASP A 320 2.77 -22.24 28.65
N PHE A 321 3.74 -22.99 28.12
CA PHE A 321 4.07 -24.35 28.58
C PHE A 321 4.79 -24.39 29.94
N VAL A 322 5.52 -23.32 30.30
CA VAL A 322 6.23 -23.24 31.59
C VAL A 322 5.27 -22.97 32.75
N LYS A 323 4.13 -22.32 32.52
CA LYS A 323 3.12 -22.09 33.56
C LYS A 323 2.24 -23.31 33.85
N SER A 324 2.15 -24.28 32.94
CA SER A 324 1.30 -25.47 33.12
C SER A 324 1.98 -26.63 33.85
N THR A 325 3.20 -26.44 34.37
CA THR A 325 4.00 -27.47 35.06
C THR A 325 4.33 -27.14 36.52
N GLY A 326 3.66 -26.14 37.10
CA GLY A 326 3.80 -25.73 38.51
C GLY A 326 2.75 -26.35 39.43
#